data_AF-A0A6J7HED2-F1
#
_entry.id   AF-A0A6J7HED2-F1
#
_cell.length_a   1.000
_cell.length_b   1.000
_cell.length_c   1.000
_cell.angle_alpha   90.00
_cell.angle_beta   90.00
_cell.angle_gamma   90.00
#
_symmetry.space_group_name_H-M   'P 1'
#
loop_
_entity.id
_entity.type
_entity.pdbx_description
1 polymer ?
#
loop_
_entity_poly.entity_id
_entity_poly.type
_entity_poly.pdbx_seq_one_letter_code
_entity_poly.pdbx_strand_id
1 'polypeptide(L)'
;MRGTADEKWVLALSHRTLYGVQGRHDSEAIASISINRSLLIDILTQQTTFVDQITAGNIILEGDGAALLNIFGNIDTNAPGFAIIEP
;
A
#
# COMPACT_ATOMS: atom_id res chain seq x y z
N MET A 1 8.82 13.05 13.43
CA MET A 1 9.47 12.19 12.41
C MET A 1 9.99 13.12 11.33
N ARG A 2 11.31 13.15 11.06
CA ARG A 2 11.93 14.20 10.21
C ARG A 2 12.95 13.58 9.24
N GLY A 3 12.66 13.69 7.94
CA GLY A 3 13.63 14.26 6.99
C GLY A 3 14.36 13.36 5.99
N THR A 4 13.67 12.59 5.14
CA THR A 4 14.20 12.35 3.77
C THR A 4 13.08 12.49 2.74
N ALA A 5 13.37 13.15 1.63
CA ALA A 5 12.43 13.37 0.52
C ALA A 5 12.03 12.05 -0.19
N ASP A 6 12.85 11.00 -0.05
CA ASP A 6 12.69 9.72 -0.74
C ASP A 6 12.73 8.54 0.25
N GLU A 7 11.69 8.38 1.07
CA GLU A 7 11.58 7.21 1.94
C GLU A 7 11.45 5.93 1.11
N LYS A 8 12.26 4.92 1.45
CA LYS A 8 12.27 3.61 0.80
C LYS A 8 11.74 2.55 1.74
N TRP A 9 10.90 1.67 1.22
CA TRP A 9 10.28 0.60 1.97
C TRP A 9 10.23 -0.68 1.15
N VAL A 10 10.43 -1.82 1.83
CA VAL A 10 10.08 -3.14 1.28
C VAL A 10 8.84 -3.60 2.02
N LEU A 11 7.80 -3.95 1.25
CA LEU A 11 6.60 -4.60 1.76
C LEU A 11 6.60 -6.05 1.29
N ALA A 12 6.27 -6.97 2.19
CA ALA A 12 6.13 -8.37 1.84
C ALA A 12 5.03 -9.03 2.67
N LEU A 13 4.34 -9.96 2.01
CA LEU A 13 3.29 -10.79 2.60
C LEU A 13 3.79 -12.22 2.67
N SER A 14 3.90 -12.77 3.87
CA SER A 14 4.33 -14.15 4.08
C SER A 14 3.60 -14.74 5.29
N HIS A 15 3.17 -16.00 5.21
CA HIS A 15 2.45 -16.67 6.30
C HIS A 15 1.27 -15.85 6.84
N ARG A 16 0.49 -15.23 5.93
CA ARG A 16 -0.64 -14.33 6.26
C ARG A 16 -0.26 -13.12 7.11
N THR A 17 1.02 -12.73 7.10
CA THR A 17 1.55 -11.59 7.84
C THR A 17 2.16 -10.59 6.86
N LEU A 18 1.66 -9.36 6.90
CA LEU A 18 2.26 -8.23 6.19
C LEU A 18 3.37 -7.64 7.06
N TYR A 19 4.57 -7.47 6.51
CA TYR A 19 5.67 -6.78 7.17
C TYR A 19 6.28 -5.72 6.27
N GLY A 20 6.83 -4.68 6.91
CA GLY A 20 7.48 -3.55 6.26
C GLY A 20 8.89 -3.36 6.79
N VAL A 21 9.86 -3.17 5.89
CA VAL A 21 11.26 -2.84 6.25
C VAL A 21 11.58 -1.46 5.68
N GLN A 22 11.87 -0.51 6.57
CA GLN A 22 12.25 0.85 6.20
C GLN A 22 13.71 0.94 5.72
N GLY A 23 13.99 1.91 4.86
CA GLY A 23 15.33 2.36 4.53
C GLY A 23 15.98 1.64 3.35
N ARG A 24 15.26 0.73 2.68
CA ARG A 24 15.77 0.00 1.51
C ARG A 24 14.67 -0.33 0.50
N HIS A 25 15.08 -0.60 -0.73
CA HIS A 25 14.33 -1.36 -1.73
C HIS A 25 14.99 -2.73 -1.91
N ASP A 26 14.25 -3.67 -2.46
CA ASP A 26 14.73 -5.00 -2.80
C ASP A 26 14.75 -5.16 -4.32
N SER A 27 15.88 -5.58 -4.89
CA SER A 27 15.99 -5.83 -6.34
C SER A 27 15.20 -7.06 -6.78
N GLU A 28 14.86 -7.97 -5.86
CA GLU A 28 14.04 -9.14 -6.12
C GLU A 28 12.55 -8.89 -5.83
N ALA A 29 12.15 -7.63 -5.59
CA ALA A 29 10.75 -7.30 -5.39
C ALA A 29 9.91 -7.63 -6.64
N ILE A 30 8.75 -8.24 -6.42
CA ILE A 30 7.79 -8.60 -7.48
C ILE A 30 7.30 -7.33 -8.23
N ALA A 31 7.17 -6.23 -7.50
CA ALA A 31 6.83 -4.93 -8.03
C ALA A 31 7.49 -3.80 -7.21
N SER A 32 7.77 -2.70 -7.89
CA SER A 32 8.25 -1.45 -7.29
C SER A 32 7.27 -0.33 -7.58
N ILE A 33 7.00 0.50 -6.57
CA ILE A 33 6.02 1.59 -6.64
C ILE A 33 6.70 2.88 -6.21
N SER A 34 6.56 3.93 -7.00
CA SER A 34 6.90 5.29 -6.59
C SER A 34 5.62 6.12 -6.50
N ILE A 35 5.36 6.70 -5.32
CA ILE A 35 4.14 7.43 -5.01
C ILE A 35 4.43 8.56 -4.01
N ASN A 36 3.71 9.67 -4.14
CA ASN A 36 3.73 10.74 -3.14
C ASN A 36 3.04 10.31 -1.85
N ARG A 37 3.62 10.67 -0.70
CA ARG A 37 3.06 10.30 0.62
C ARG A 37 1.64 10.84 0.85
N SER A 38 1.32 12.04 0.34
CA SER A 38 -0.04 12.58 0.41
C SER A 38 -1.02 11.73 -0.38
N LEU A 39 -0.65 11.34 -1.61
CA LEU A 39 -1.49 10.50 -2.45
C LEU A 39 -1.73 9.11 -1.84
N LEU A 40 -0.73 8.53 -1.19
CA LEU A 40 -0.91 7.29 -0.44
C LEU A 40 -1.95 7.45 0.69
N ILE A 41 -1.95 8.58 1.40
CA ILE A 41 -2.97 8.87 2.43
C ILE A 41 -4.36 9.00 1.80
N ASP A 42 -4.48 9.70 0.68
CA ASP A 42 -5.75 9.87 -0.03
C ASP A 42 -6.32 8.51 -0.49
N ILE A 43 -5.46 7.60 -0.95
CA ILE A 43 -5.85 6.23 -1.30
C ILE A 43 -6.30 5.44 -0.07
N LEU A 44 -5.52 5.48 1.02
CA LEU A 44 -5.85 4.73 2.25
C LEU A 44 -7.12 5.27 2.95
N THR A 45 -7.42 6.55 2.75
CA THR A 45 -8.67 7.19 3.22
C THR A 45 -9.81 7.07 2.22
N GLN A 46 -9.63 6.27 1.16
CA GLN A 46 -10.64 5.96 0.13
C GLN A 46 -11.16 7.18 -0.65
N GLN A 47 -10.38 8.26 -0.72
CA GLN A 47 -10.70 9.42 -1.55
C GLN A 47 -10.38 9.19 -3.03
N THR A 48 -9.46 8.26 -3.32
CA THR A 48 -9.10 7.80 -4.67
C THR A 48 -8.60 6.35 -4.63
N THR A 49 -8.29 5.76 -5.78
CA THR A 49 -7.82 4.38 -5.88
C THR A 49 -6.44 4.28 -6.54
N PHE A 50 -5.70 3.20 -6.27
CA PHE A 50 -4.44 2.93 -6.97
C PHE A 50 -4.64 2.87 -8.50
N VAL A 51 -5.72 2.25 -8.97
CA VAL A 51 -6.00 2.07 -10.41
C VAL A 51 -6.18 3.42 -11.11
N ASP A 52 -6.95 4.33 -10.51
CA ASP A 52 -7.19 5.66 -11.07
C ASP A 52 -5.90 6.47 -11.14
N GLN A 53 -5.07 6.40 -10.09
CA GLN A 53 -3.86 7.20 -9.97
C GLN A 53 -2.69 6.66 -10.80
N ILE A 54 -2.64 5.34 -11.04
CA ILE A 54 -1.74 4.74 -12.03
C ILE A 54 -2.15 5.19 -13.43
N THR A 55 -3.46 5.16 -13.75
CA THR A 55 -3.98 5.59 -15.07
C THR A 55 -3.73 7.08 -15.31
N ALA A 56 -3.84 7.91 -14.27
CA ALA A 56 -3.54 9.33 -14.31
C ALA A 56 -2.04 9.67 -14.40
N GLY A 57 -1.15 8.68 -14.26
CA GLY A 57 0.30 8.85 -14.32
C GLY A 57 0.94 9.43 -13.05
N ASN A 58 0.18 9.48 -11.95
CA ASN A 58 0.67 9.99 -10.65
C ASN A 58 1.42 8.93 -9.83
N ILE A 59 1.30 7.65 -10.22
CA ILE A 59 2.00 6.52 -9.61
C ILE A 59 2.81 5.83 -10.70
N ILE A 60 4.10 5.63 -10.42
CA ILE A 60 4.96 4.79 -11.27
C ILE A 60 4.97 3.39 -10.67
N LEU A 61 4.58 2.41 -11.48
CA LEU A 61 4.59 0.99 -11.15
C LEU A 61 5.51 0.26 -12.12
N GLU A 62 6.46 -0.49 -11.57
CA GLU A 62 7.35 -1.39 -12.30
C GLU A 62 7.14 -2.82 -11.78
N GLY A 63 7.20 -3.82 -12.67
CA GLY A 63 6.97 -5.23 -12.33
C GLY A 63 5.50 -5.64 -12.39
N ASP A 64 5.09 -6.60 -11.56
CA ASP A 64 3.74 -7.18 -11.59
C ASP A 64 2.76 -6.44 -10.66
N GLY A 65 1.85 -5.66 -11.26
CA GLY A 65 0.80 -4.94 -10.55
C GLY A 65 -0.19 -5.80 -9.77
N ALA A 66 -0.31 -7.10 -10.08
CA ALA A 66 -1.14 -8.01 -9.28
C ALA A 66 -0.61 -8.15 -7.83
N ALA A 67 0.69 -7.90 -7.60
CA ALA A 67 1.27 -7.90 -6.26
C ALA A 67 0.68 -6.79 -5.36
N LEU A 68 0.33 -5.62 -5.91
CA LEU A 68 -0.39 -4.59 -5.15
C LEU A 68 -1.76 -5.10 -4.70
N LEU A 69 -2.51 -5.73 -5.61
CA LEU A 69 -3.84 -6.25 -5.32
C LEU A 69 -3.77 -7.32 -4.22
N ASN A 70 -2.72 -8.14 -4.23
CA ASN A 70 -2.49 -9.13 -3.16
C ASN A 70 -2.20 -8.50 -1.80
N ILE A 71 -1.59 -7.31 -1.74
CA ILE A 71 -1.38 -6.61 -0.47
C ILE A 71 -2.63 -5.82 -0.08
N PHE A 72 -3.02 -4.85 -0.90
CA PHE A 72 -4.05 -3.87 -0.56
C PHE A 72 -5.47 -4.41 -0.72
N GLY A 73 -5.71 -5.35 -1.65
CA GLY A 73 -7.01 -6.00 -1.80
C GLY A 73 -7.37 -6.96 -0.65
N ASN A 74 -6.40 -7.33 0.17
CA ASN A 74 -6.61 -8.13 1.39
C ASN A 74 -6.74 -7.28 2.66
N ILE A 75 -6.70 -5.95 2.56
CA ILE A 75 -6.91 -5.07 3.72
C ILE A 75 -8.41 -4.96 3.96
N ASP A 76 -8.83 -5.33 5.17
CA ASP A 76 -10.23 -5.31 5.58
C ASP A 76 -10.78 -3.88 5.69
N THR A 77 -12.06 -3.73 5.39
CA THR A 77 -12.80 -2.50 5.64
C THR A 77 -13.37 -2.56 7.05
N ASN A 78 -12.80 -1.79 7.97
CA ASN A 78 -13.34 -1.69 9.33
C ASN A 78 -14.77 -1.14 9.29
N ALA A 79 -15.77 -1.99 9.55
CA ALA A 79 -17.15 -1.56 9.71
C ALA A 79 -17.35 -1.04 11.15
N PRO A 80 -17.61 0.26 11.37
CA PRO A 80 -17.96 0.75 12.69
C PRO A 80 -19.32 0.16 13.09
N GLY A 81 -19.40 -0.37 14.32
CA GLY A 81 -20.65 -0.94 14.85
C GLY A 81 -20.66 -2.47 14.97
N PHE A 82 -19.51 -3.09 15.26
CA PHE A 82 -19.52 -4.50 15.70
C PHE A 82 -20.46 -4.66 16.91
N ALA A 83 -21.21 -5.76 16.92
CA ALA A 83 -22.17 -6.01 17.99
C ALA A 83 -21.42 -6.19 19.31
N ILE A 84 -21.83 -5.44 20.34
CA ILE A 84 -21.20 -5.47 21.68
C ILE A 84 -21.96 -6.42 22.62
N ILE A 85 -23.29 -6.44 22.52
CA ILE A 85 -24.18 -7.17 23.45
C ILE A 85 -24.77 -8.45 22.86
N GLU A 86 -24.63 -8.67 21.55
CA GLU A 86 -25.12 -9.85 20.83
C GLU A 86 -23.98 -10.40 19.95
N PRO A 87 -23.80 -11.74 19.84
CA PRO A 87 -22.82 -12.34 18.93
C PRO A 87 -23.12 -12.06 17.45
#